data_AF-X0UYS5-F1
#
_entry.id   AF-X0UYS5-F1
#
_cell.length_a   1.000
_cell.length_b   1.000
_cell.length_c   1.000
_cell.angle_alpha   90.00
_cell.angle_beta   90.00
_cell.angle_gamma   90.00
#
_symmetry.space_group_name_H-M   'P 1'
#
loop_
_entity.id
_entity.type
_entity.pdbx_description
1 polymer ?
#
loop_
_entity_poly.entity_id
_entity_poly.type
_entity_poly.pdbx_seq_one_letter_code
_entity_poly.pdbx_strand_id
1 'polypeptide(L)'
;FPFPVVAHATFELVSNRQHLIESEINRFLCGELASVMADAAEKSIDPSRPWRGLSIVTPTSAIDKVLAAMNFSEKLKGSCSNKRIIPVRGSKFTDAKHAKSIDGNFDELLKGDIFADLCLWTDDFDIERQLQNLGVEPITKTELKEHIDQVTSTFSSETRAKLIYNLIDNDIV
;
A
#
# COMPACT_ATOMS: atom_id res chain seq x y z
N PHE A 1 13.23 3.10 14.48
CA PHE A 1 11.83 3.29 14.04
C PHE A 1 11.87 4.00 12.69
N PRO A 2 11.68 3.27 11.57
CA PRO A 2 12.00 3.76 10.22
C PRO A 2 10.79 4.31 9.44
N PHE A 3 9.80 4.89 10.11
CA PHE A 3 8.58 5.39 9.45
C PHE A 3 8.66 6.92 9.31
N PRO A 4 8.05 7.52 8.27
CA PRO A 4 8.10 8.97 8.03
C PRO A 4 7.14 9.74 8.95
N VAL A 5 7.00 9.31 10.20
CA VAL A 5 6.14 9.91 11.23
C VAL A 5 6.83 9.89 12.59
N VAL A 6 6.48 10.85 13.43
CA VAL A 6 6.87 10.87 14.84
C VAL A 6 5.72 10.28 15.65
N ALA A 7 5.99 9.21 16.36
CA ALA A 7 5.08 8.63 17.34
C ALA A 7 5.71 8.66 18.72
N HIS A 8 4.95 9.10 19.72
CA HIS A 8 5.39 9.08 21.11
C HIS A 8 4.67 7.93 21.84
N ALA A 9 5.46 7.01 22.38
CA ALA A 9 4.97 5.89 23.16
C ALA A 9 5.94 5.62 24.32
N THR A 10 5.39 5.36 25.49
CA THR A 10 6.16 5.07 26.70
C THR A 10 6.31 3.56 26.83
N PHE A 11 7.47 3.04 26.46
CA PHE A 11 7.83 1.63 26.61
C PHE A 11 8.63 1.39 27.89
N GLU A 12 8.56 0.16 28.40
CA GLU A 12 9.49 -0.32 29.41
C GLU A 12 10.89 -0.46 28.83
N LEU A 13 11.90 -0.06 29.59
CA LEU A 13 13.30 -0.07 29.19
C LEU A 13 14.12 -0.95 30.14
N VAL A 14 15.27 -1.42 29.67
CA VAL A 14 16.27 -2.06 30.54
C VAL A 14 16.74 -1.04 31.60
N SER A 15 17.39 -1.51 32.67
CA SER A 15 17.81 -0.66 33.80
C SER A 15 18.73 0.51 33.41
N ASN A 16 19.44 0.42 32.27
CA ASN A 16 20.27 1.52 31.74
C ASN A 16 19.48 2.57 30.93
N ARG A 17 18.16 2.37 30.75
CA ARG A 17 17.21 3.24 30.01
C ARG A 17 17.57 3.51 28.54
N GLN A 18 18.42 2.69 27.93
CA GLN A 18 18.88 2.90 26.54
C GLN A 18 18.27 1.91 25.56
N HIS A 19 17.74 0.78 26.03
CA HIS A 19 17.17 -0.25 25.17
C HIS A 19 15.77 -0.65 25.64
N LEU A 20 14.89 -0.92 24.66
CA LEU A 20 13.61 -1.55 24.90
C LEU A 20 13.83 -2.94 25.49
N ILE A 21 13.01 -3.33 26.46
CA ILE A 21 12.90 -4.75 26.85
C ILE A 21 11.85 -5.44 25.99
N GLU A 22 12.06 -6.72 25.73
CA GLU A 22 11.02 -7.57 25.21
C GLU A 22 10.15 -8.04 26.38
N SER A 23 8.99 -7.39 26.58
CA SER A 23 8.01 -7.74 27.61
C SER A 23 6.62 -7.87 27.00
N GLU A 24 5.70 -8.55 27.69
CA GLU A 24 4.29 -8.62 27.25
C GLU A 24 3.65 -7.24 27.16
N ILE A 25 4.00 -6.34 28.10
CA ILE A 25 3.55 -4.94 28.10
C ILE A 25 4.04 -4.22 26.84
N ASN A 26 5.32 -4.33 26.51
CA ASN A 26 5.87 -3.70 25.30
C ASN A 26 5.30 -4.32 24.02
N ARG A 27 5.02 -5.63 24.00
CA ARG A 27 4.32 -6.29 22.88
C ARG A 27 2.89 -5.80 22.70
N PHE A 28 2.19 -5.51 23.80
CA PHE A 28 0.88 -4.87 23.77
C PHE A 28 0.97 -3.44 23.24
N LEU A 29 1.88 -2.63 23.77
CA LEU A 29 2.12 -1.24 23.32
C LEU A 29 2.52 -1.16 21.85
N CYS A 30 3.27 -2.13 21.32
CA CYS A 30 3.54 -2.23 19.89
C CYS A 30 2.27 -2.41 19.05
N GLY A 31 1.28 -3.15 19.56
CA GLY A 31 -0.03 -3.30 18.92
C GLY A 31 -0.81 -2.00 18.91
N GLU A 32 -0.85 -1.31 20.05
CA GLU A 32 -1.49 0.01 20.15
C GLU A 32 -0.83 1.03 19.22
N LEU A 33 0.50 1.06 19.17
CA LEU A 33 1.25 1.93 18.26
C LEU A 33 0.92 1.62 16.79
N ALA A 34 0.91 0.35 16.40
CA ALA A 34 0.52 -0.09 15.06
C ALA A 34 -0.91 0.35 14.70
N SER A 35 -1.85 0.21 15.64
CA SER A 35 -3.23 0.65 15.48
C SER A 35 -3.33 2.17 15.27
N VAL A 36 -2.67 2.96 16.12
CA VAL A 36 -2.64 4.43 16.03
C VAL A 36 -2.02 4.88 14.71
N MET A 37 -0.97 4.22 14.24
CA MET A 37 -0.36 4.53 12.94
C MET A 37 -1.30 4.24 11.77
N ALA A 38 -2.01 3.10 11.80
CA ALA A 38 -2.97 2.74 10.77
C ALA A 38 -4.16 3.73 10.73
N ASP A 39 -4.64 4.18 11.89
CA ASP A 39 -5.65 5.25 11.99
C ASP A 39 -5.14 6.59 11.47
N ALA A 40 -3.89 6.95 11.78
CA ALA A 40 -3.27 8.18 11.31
C ALA A 40 -3.10 8.17 9.78
N ALA A 41 -2.71 7.03 9.21
CA ALA A 41 -2.63 6.82 7.77
C ALA A 41 -3.96 7.10 7.07
N GLU A 42 -5.05 6.48 7.53
CA GLU A 42 -6.39 6.68 6.97
C GLU A 42 -6.89 8.13 7.12
N LYS A 43 -6.61 8.79 8.24
CA LYS A 43 -6.95 10.21 8.46
C LYS A 43 -6.10 11.17 7.62
N SER A 44 -4.94 10.73 7.13
CA SER A 44 -4.01 11.56 6.35
C SER A 44 -4.23 11.51 4.85
N ILE A 45 -5.24 10.76 4.39
CA ILE A 45 -5.60 10.63 2.98
C ILE A 45 -5.81 12.03 2.36
N ASP A 46 -5.17 12.22 1.22
CA ASP A 46 -5.16 13.48 0.49
C ASP A 46 -5.22 13.16 -1.01
N PRO A 47 -6.33 13.44 -1.70
CA PRO A 47 -6.45 13.17 -3.14
C PRO A 47 -5.40 13.88 -4.00
N SER A 48 -4.82 14.99 -3.53
CA SER A 48 -3.73 15.70 -4.23
C SER A 48 -2.37 15.01 -4.06
N ARG A 49 -2.25 14.12 -3.06
CA ARG A 49 -1.06 13.31 -2.76
C ARG A 49 -1.51 11.87 -2.49
N PRO A 50 -1.92 11.10 -3.52
CA PRO A 50 -2.65 9.85 -3.35
C PRO A 50 -1.94 8.83 -2.46
N TRP A 51 -0.61 8.76 -2.51
CA TRP A 51 0.16 7.80 -1.73
C TRP A 51 0.43 8.21 -0.28
N ARG A 52 -0.02 9.40 0.15
CA ARG A 52 0.26 9.95 1.48
C ARG A 52 -0.19 9.02 2.61
N GLY A 53 -1.41 8.46 2.51
CA GLY A 53 -1.94 7.54 3.50
C GLY A 53 -1.04 6.32 3.70
N LEU A 54 -0.74 5.61 2.61
CA LEU A 54 0.13 4.44 2.65
C LEU A 54 1.58 4.79 3.07
N SER A 55 2.09 5.95 2.68
CA SER A 55 3.47 6.36 3.03
C SER A 55 3.71 6.44 4.53
N ILE A 56 2.69 6.77 5.34
CA ILE A 56 2.80 6.84 6.81
C ILE A 56 3.17 5.50 7.43
N VAL A 57 2.66 4.40 6.86
CA VAL A 57 2.90 3.03 7.32
C VAL A 57 3.96 2.31 6.49
N THR A 58 4.65 3.03 5.63
CA THR A 58 5.71 2.51 4.77
C THR A 58 7.07 2.75 5.45
N PRO A 59 7.82 1.69 5.81
CA PRO A 59 9.14 1.86 6.38
C PRO A 59 10.15 2.25 5.29
N THR A 60 10.96 3.29 5.54
CA THR A 60 12.00 3.77 4.60
C THR A 60 13.37 3.14 4.84
N SER A 61 13.46 2.23 5.82
CA SER A 61 14.66 1.45 6.16
C SER A 61 14.28 0.26 7.03
N ALA A 62 15.27 -0.57 7.38
CA ALA A 62 15.02 -1.76 8.21
C ALA A 62 14.41 -1.40 9.57
N ILE A 63 13.40 -2.17 9.99
CA ILE A 63 12.79 -2.04 11.31
C ILE A 63 13.80 -2.50 12.37
N ASP A 64 13.83 -1.76 13.49
CA ASP A 64 14.71 -2.07 14.61
C ASP A 64 14.49 -3.51 15.11
N LYS A 65 15.58 -4.21 15.44
CA LYS A 65 15.54 -5.63 15.85
C LYS A 65 14.59 -5.89 17.02
N VAL A 66 14.48 -4.96 17.96
CA VAL A 66 13.62 -5.14 19.14
C VAL A 66 12.14 -5.01 18.76
N LEU A 67 11.80 -4.08 17.86
CA LEU A 67 10.44 -3.97 17.31
C LEU A 67 10.09 -5.20 16.46
N ALA A 68 11.06 -5.71 15.68
CA ALA A 68 10.90 -6.92 14.89
C ALA A 68 10.64 -8.15 15.80
N ALA A 69 11.37 -8.31 16.91
CA ALA A 69 11.16 -9.39 17.88
C ALA A 69 9.76 -9.34 18.54
N MET A 70 9.14 -8.16 18.58
CA MET A 70 7.77 -7.95 19.07
C MET A 70 6.70 -8.08 17.99
N ASN A 71 7.05 -8.53 16.78
CA ASN A 71 6.16 -8.70 15.62
C ASN A 71 5.45 -7.40 15.23
N PHE A 72 6.17 -6.28 15.27
CA PHE A 72 5.59 -4.98 14.97
C PHE A 72 5.05 -4.90 13.53
N SER A 73 5.77 -5.47 12.55
CA SER A 73 5.37 -5.47 11.14
C SER A 73 4.05 -6.21 10.92
N GLU A 74 3.88 -7.37 11.54
CA GLU A 74 2.68 -8.19 11.47
C GLU A 74 1.49 -7.49 12.15
N LYS A 75 1.73 -6.85 13.29
CA LYS A 75 0.73 -6.02 13.98
C LYS A 75 0.29 -4.86 13.10
N LEU A 76 1.24 -4.14 12.48
CA LEU A 76 0.94 -3.03 11.58
C LEU A 76 0.18 -3.48 10.34
N LYS A 77 0.58 -4.59 9.71
CA LYS A 77 -0.15 -5.21 8.60
C LYS A 77 -1.59 -5.55 9.02
N GLY A 78 -1.77 -6.19 10.17
CA GLY A 78 -3.08 -6.52 10.72
C GLY A 78 -3.94 -5.27 10.93
N SER A 79 -3.38 -4.21 11.52
CA SER A 79 -4.07 -2.93 11.73
C SER A 79 -4.43 -2.23 10.42
N CYS A 80 -3.63 -2.38 9.36
CA CYS A 80 -3.89 -1.79 8.04
C CYS A 80 -4.88 -2.58 7.18
N SER A 81 -5.18 -3.84 7.52
CA SER A 81 -5.95 -4.77 6.66
C SER A 81 -7.29 -4.23 6.16
N ASN A 82 -8.00 -3.45 6.98
CA ASN A 82 -9.30 -2.87 6.64
C ASN A 82 -9.24 -1.35 6.43
N LYS A 83 -8.04 -0.78 6.35
CA LYS A 83 -7.85 0.67 6.19
C LYS A 83 -7.89 1.03 4.73
N ARG A 84 -8.67 2.05 4.38
CA ARG A 84 -8.83 2.50 2.99
C ARG A 84 -7.69 3.43 2.58
N ILE A 85 -6.45 2.96 2.63
CA ILE A 85 -5.24 3.78 2.44
C ILE A 85 -4.55 3.57 1.09
N ILE A 86 -5.04 2.64 0.26
CA ILE A 86 -4.47 2.36 -1.05
C ILE A 86 -5.22 3.17 -2.10
N PRO A 87 -4.56 4.11 -2.81
CA PRO A 87 -5.17 4.86 -3.88
C PRO A 87 -5.38 3.96 -5.11
N VAL A 88 -6.59 4.01 -5.63
CA VAL A 88 -7.01 3.25 -6.82
C VAL A 88 -7.60 4.21 -7.85
N ARG A 89 -7.75 3.73 -9.08
CA ARG A 89 -8.28 4.54 -10.18
C ARG A 89 -9.71 5.01 -9.89
N GLY A 90 -10.10 6.09 -10.57
CA GLY A 90 -11.38 6.75 -10.32
C GLY A 90 -11.39 7.63 -9.06
N SER A 91 -10.21 8.07 -8.61
CA SER A 91 -10.02 8.98 -7.45
C SER A 91 -10.60 8.43 -6.14
N LYS A 92 -10.45 7.12 -5.94
CA LYS A 92 -10.95 6.41 -4.76
C LYS A 92 -9.79 5.84 -3.95
N PHE A 93 -10.12 5.44 -2.73
CA PHE A 93 -9.22 4.70 -1.85
C PHE A 93 -9.90 3.42 -1.38
N THR A 94 -9.12 2.36 -1.28
CA THR A 94 -9.60 1.04 -0.86
C THR A 94 -8.58 0.36 0.07
N ASP A 95 -8.98 -0.78 0.61
CA ASP A 95 -8.12 -1.62 1.45
C ASP A 95 -7.30 -2.62 0.61
N ALA A 96 -6.36 -3.31 1.25
CA ALA A 96 -5.45 -4.21 0.56
C ALA A 96 -6.13 -5.43 -0.07
N LYS A 97 -7.29 -5.84 0.46
CA LYS A 97 -8.03 -7.01 -0.03
C LYS A 97 -8.74 -6.73 -1.35
N HIS A 98 -9.16 -5.49 -1.57
CA HIS A 98 -9.90 -5.10 -2.77
C HIS A 98 -9.03 -4.40 -3.82
N ALA A 99 -7.81 -4.00 -3.47
CA ALA A 99 -6.86 -3.42 -4.42
C ALA A 99 -6.17 -4.51 -5.25
N LYS A 100 -5.85 -4.16 -6.50
CA LYS A 100 -5.00 -4.95 -7.39
C LYS A 100 -3.85 -4.10 -7.92
N SER A 101 -2.63 -4.64 -7.96
CA SER A 101 -1.51 -3.98 -8.61
C SER A 101 -1.42 -4.37 -10.09
N ILE A 102 -0.84 -3.50 -10.90
CA ILE A 102 -0.49 -3.78 -12.29
C ILE A 102 0.90 -3.21 -12.54
N ASP A 103 1.78 -3.99 -13.15
CA ASP A 103 3.13 -3.56 -13.45
C ASP A 103 3.10 -2.54 -14.59
N GLY A 104 3.74 -1.39 -14.42
CA GLY A 104 3.77 -0.33 -15.42
C GLY A 104 2.70 0.75 -15.25
N ASN A 105 2.89 1.87 -15.95
CA ASN A 105 2.01 3.04 -15.83
C ASN A 105 0.86 2.98 -16.85
N PHE A 106 -0.35 2.73 -16.34
CA PHE A 106 -1.58 2.71 -17.13
C PHE A 106 -2.56 3.83 -16.74
N ASP A 107 -2.18 4.77 -15.86
CA ASP A 107 -3.09 5.75 -15.23
C ASP A 107 -3.90 6.58 -16.23
N GLU A 108 -3.29 6.89 -17.37
CA GLU A 108 -3.95 7.63 -18.45
C GLU A 108 -4.76 6.75 -19.42
N LEU A 109 -4.55 5.43 -19.43
CA LEU A 109 -5.15 4.50 -20.39
C LEU A 109 -6.35 3.74 -19.81
N LEU A 110 -6.23 3.23 -18.60
CA LEU A 110 -7.26 2.44 -17.94
C LEU A 110 -8.04 3.33 -16.98
N LYS A 111 -9.07 4.02 -17.46
CA LYS A 111 -9.88 4.96 -16.66
C LYS A 111 -11.31 4.47 -16.48
N GLY A 112 -11.97 5.00 -15.44
CA GLY A 112 -13.38 4.74 -15.15
C GLY A 112 -13.58 3.68 -14.06
N ASP A 113 -14.84 3.49 -13.68
CA ASP A 113 -15.21 2.65 -12.54
C ASP A 113 -14.87 1.17 -12.72
N ILE A 114 -14.72 0.70 -13.97
CA ILE A 114 -14.35 -0.69 -14.26
C ILE A 114 -12.93 -1.05 -13.82
N PHE A 115 -12.06 -0.06 -13.64
CA PHE A 115 -10.70 -0.25 -13.16
C PHE A 115 -10.51 0.29 -11.74
N ALA A 116 -11.60 0.54 -10.99
CA ALA A 116 -11.56 1.17 -9.67
C ALA A 116 -10.93 0.29 -8.57
N ASP A 117 -10.55 -0.94 -8.89
CA ASP A 117 -9.77 -1.87 -8.07
C ASP A 117 -8.26 -1.76 -8.33
N LEU A 118 -7.84 -1.31 -9.52
CA LEU A 118 -6.44 -1.15 -9.86
C LEU A 118 -5.82 0.05 -9.12
N CYS A 119 -4.66 -0.19 -8.52
CA CYS A 119 -3.83 0.83 -7.91
C CYS A 119 -3.45 1.91 -8.94
N LEU A 120 -3.24 3.14 -8.44
CA LEU A 120 -2.49 4.13 -9.22
C LEU A 120 -1.06 3.64 -9.44
N TRP A 121 -0.35 4.26 -10.39
CA TRP A 121 1.06 3.99 -10.58
C TRP A 121 1.93 4.75 -9.55
N THR A 122 3.09 4.19 -9.23
CA THR A 122 4.15 4.83 -8.45
C THR A 122 5.50 4.32 -8.91
N ASP A 123 6.53 5.15 -8.81
CA ASP A 123 7.95 4.80 -8.97
C ASP A 123 8.66 4.66 -7.61
N ASP A 124 7.92 4.80 -6.50
CA ASP A 124 8.44 4.66 -5.15
C ASP A 124 8.50 3.16 -4.76
N PHE A 125 9.72 2.63 -4.79
CA PHE A 125 10.00 1.23 -4.47
C PHE A 125 9.60 0.82 -3.04
N ASP A 126 9.64 1.74 -2.07
CA ASP A 126 9.23 1.43 -0.71
C ASP A 126 7.69 1.27 -0.64
N ILE A 127 6.95 2.08 -1.41
CA ILE A 127 5.50 1.96 -1.56
C ILE A 127 5.13 0.65 -2.26
N GLU A 128 5.78 0.30 -3.37
CA GLU A 128 5.54 -0.96 -4.09
C GLU A 128 5.75 -2.18 -3.19
N ARG A 129 6.87 -2.19 -2.46
CA ARG A 129 7.16 -3.24 -1.47
C ARG A 129 6.10 -3.28 -0.37
N GLN A 130 5.62 -2.12 0.07
CA GLN A 130 4.61 -2.06 1.11
C GLN A 130 3.25 -2.59 0.63
N LEU A 131 2.87 -2.38 -0.63
CA LEU A 131 1.68 -2.99 -1.22
C LEU A 131 1.76 -4.53 -1.15
N GLN A 132 2.91 -5.10 -1.54
CA GLN A 132 3.16 -6.54 -1.43
C GLN A 132 3.12 -7.03 0.03
N ASN A 133 3.74 -6.28 0.95
CA ASN A 133 3.72 -6.60 2.38
C ASN A 133 2.29 -6.63 2.94
N LEU A 134 1.44 -5.68 2.54
CA LEU A 134 0.03 -5.64 2.94
C LEU A 134 -0.80 -6.75 2.30
N GLY A 135 -0.31 -7.38 1.23
CA GLY A 135 -0.97 -8.48 0.53
C GLY A 135 -1.83 -8.04 -0.65
N VAL A 136 -1.51 -6.88 -1.25
CA VAL A 136 -2.11 -6.49 -2.53
C VAL A 136 -1.61 -7.43 -3.61
N GLU A 137 -2.54 -8.09 -4.29
CA GLU A 137 -2.22 -9.05 -5.34
C GLU A 137 -2.13 -8.35 -6.70
N PRO A 138 -1.27 -8.84 -7.61
CA PRO A 138 -1.30 -8.38 -8.99
C PRO A 138 -2.61 -8.81 -9.67
N ILE A 139 -3.12 -7.97 -10.56
CA ILE A 139 -4.23 -8.35 -11.45
C ILE A 139 -3.78 -9.48 -12.36
N THR A 140 -4.66 -10.47 -12.56
CA THR A 140 -4.37 -11.55 -13.50
C THR A 140 -4.59 -11.12 -14.95
N LYS A 141 -3.92 -11.78 -15.90
CA LYS A 141 -4.14 -11.52 -17.34
C LYS A 141 -5.61 -11.70 -17.73
N THR A 142 -6.29 -12.66 -17.12
CA THR A 142 -7.72 -12.94 -17.38
C THR A 142 -8.61 -11.81 -16.89
N GLU A 143 -8.46 -11.37 -15.64
CA GLU A 143 -9.24 -10.25 -15.08
C GLU A 143 -8.99 -8.96 -15.88
N LEU A 144 -7.73 -8.66 -16.19
CA LEU A 144 -7.39 -7.47 -16.96
C LEU A 144 -8.03 -7.49 -18.35
N LYS A 145 -8.00 -8.65 -19.03
CA LYS A 145 -8.65 -8.82 -20.32
C LYS A 145 -10.16 -8.62 -20.23
N GLU A 146 -10.81 -9.23 -19.23
CA GLU A 146 -12.25 -9.07 -18.99
C GLU A 146 -12.64 -7.61 -18.76
N HIS A 147 -11.82 -6.84 -18.03
CA HIS A 147 -12.04 -5.40 -17.85
C HIS A 147 -11.87 -4.64 -19.17
N ILE A 148 -10.80 -4.92 -19.93
CA ILE A 148 -10.55 -4.24 -21.21
C ILE A 148 -11.64 -4.55 -22.23
N ASP A 149 -12.10 -5.80 -22.36
CA ASP A 149 -13.10 -6.21 -23.34
C ASP A 149 -14.43 -5.46 -23.15
N GLN A 150 -14.80 -5.15 -21.90
CA GLN A 150 -16.01 -4.39 -21.57
C GLN A 150 -15.97 -2.92 -22.05
N VAL A 151 -14.79 -2.33 -22.16
CA VAL A 151 -14.63 -0.91 -22.58
C VAL A 151 -13.96 -0.76 -23.94
N THR A 152 -13.53 -1.85 -24.58
CA THR A 152 -12.77 -1.80 -25.84
C THR A 152 -13.51 -1.03 -26.93
N SER A 153 -14.83 -1.13 -27.00
CA SER A 153 -15.68 -0.40 -27.96
C SER A 153 -15.59 1.12 -27.80
N THR A 154 -15.23 1.62 -26.62
CA THR A 154 -15.09 3.05 -26.30
C THR A 154 -13.70 3.60 -26.63
N PHE A 155 -12.69 2.73 -26.81
CA PHE A 155 -11.33 3.15 -27.08
C PHE A 155 -11.14 3.57 -28.54
N SER A 156 -10.46 4.70 -28.73
CA SER A 156 -9.95 5.11 -30.03
C SER A 156 -8.85 4.15 -30.52
N SER A 157 -8.59 4.12 -31.83
CA SER A 157 -7.48 3.32 -32.39
C SER A 157 -6.12 3.69 -31.80
N GLU A 158 -5.91 4.98 -31.49
CA GLU A 158 -4.67 5.46 -30.85
C GLU A 158 -4.55 4.92 -29.42
N THR A 159 -5.63 4.99 -28.64
CA THR A 159 -5.68 4.46 -27.26
C THR A 159 -5.41 2.95 -27.25
N ARG A 160 -6.00 2.20 -28.20
CA ARG A 160 -5.76 0.76 -28.34
C ARG A 160 -4.30 0.45 -28.67
N ALA A 161 -3.70 1.19 -29.59
CA ALA A 161 -2.28 1.01 -29.95
C ALA A 161 -1.35 1.28 -28.75
N LYS A 162 -1.59 2.37 -28.01
CA LYS A 162 -0.83 2.71 -26.79
C LYS A 162 -0.99 1.65 -25.70
N LEU A 163 -2.22 1.15 -25.51
CA LEU A 163 -2.49 0.10 -24.55
C LEU A 163 -1.74 -1.18 -24.89
N ILE A 164 -1.83 -1.65 -26.15
CA ILE A 164 -1.11 -2.86 -26.60
C ILE A 164 0.39 -2.70 -26.42
N TYR A 165 0.95 -1.55 -26.83
CA TYR A 165 2.37 -1.26 -26.64
C TYR A 165 2.78 -1.38 -25.16
N ASN A 166 2.06 -0.73 -24.25
CA ASN A 166 2.37 -0.79 -22.82
C ASN A 166 2.20 -2.20 -22.22
N LEU A 167 1.20 -2.96 -22.67
CA LEU A 167 1.01 -4.35 -22.22
C LEU A 167 2.19 -5.24 -22.62
N ILE A 168 2.75 -5.05 -23.83
CA ILE A 168 3.94 -5.79 -24.31
C ILE A 168 5.20 -5.33 -23.58
N ASP A 169 5.40 -4.01 -23.46
CA ASP A 169 6.60 -3.42 -22.83
C ASP A 169 6.76 -3.83 -21.36
N ASN A 170 5.64 -4.09 -20.67
CA ASN A 170 5.61 -4.54 -19.28
C ASN A 170 5.41 -6.07 -19.14
N ASP A 171 5.57 -6.86 -20.21
CA ASP A 171 5.43 -8.34 -20.22
C ASP A 171 4.09 -8.87 -19.65
N ILE A 172 3.02 -8.06 -19.76
CA ILE A 172 1.70 -8.40 -19.24
C ILE A 172 0.97 -9.35 -20.21
N VAL A 173 1.26 -9.30 -21.51
CA VAL A 173 0.66 -10.17 -22.54
C VAL A 173 1.69 -10.86 -23.40
#